data_AF-A0A2N3G9U5-F1
#
_entry.id   AF-A0A2N3G9U5-F1
#
_cell.length_a   1.000
_cell.length_b   1.000
_cell.length_c   1.000
_cell.angle_alpha   90.00
_cell.angle_beta   90.00
_cell.angle_gamma   90.00
#
_symmetry.space_group_name_H-M   'P 1'
#
loop_
_entity.id
_entity.type
_entity.pdbx_description
1 polymer ?
#
loop_
_entity_poly.entity_id
_entity_poly.type
_entity_poly.pdbx_seq_one_letter_code
_entity_poly.pdbx_strand_id
1 'polypeptide(L)' 'MAYRIPFNKPYQSGAEIEYLRQAMEAGAIGGDGAFCRRSELLLSELLGAEKVLLTTSCTHALEMAGLLLDIQPGDEV' A
#
# COMPACT_ATOMS: atom_id res chain seq x y z
N MET A 1 35.32 17.27 3.99
CA MET A 1 33.87 17.40 3.77
C MET A 1 33.16 16.51 4.76
N ALA A 2 32.16 17.02 5.48
CA ALA A 2 31.35 16.21 6.38
C ALA A 2 30.40 15.33 5.55
N TYR A 3 30.48 14.02 5.72
CA TYR A 3 29.56 13.07 5.10
C TYR A 3 28.18 13.21 5.77
N ARG A 4 27.14 13.53 4.99
CA ARG A 4 25.78 13.70 5.49
C ARG A 4 25.04 12.36 5.42
N ILE A 5 24.73 11.78 6.58
CA ILE A 5 23.90 10.57 6.70
C ILE A 5 22.44 11.01 6.83
N PRO A 6 21.54 10.64 5.91
CA PRO A 6 20.12 10.96 6.02
C PRO A 6 19.45 10.10 7.10
N PHE A 7 18.45 10.66 7.79
CA PHE A 7 17.62 9.91 8.75
C PHE A 7 16.82 8.80 8.06
N ASN A 8 16.26 9.08 6.89
CA ASN A 8 15.56 8.11 6.05
C ASN A 8 15.92 8.34 4.59
N LYS A 9 16.11 7.24 3.86
CA LYS A 9 16.22 7.23 2.41
C LYS A 9 15.34 6.09 1.89
N PRO A 10 14.33 6.36 1.05
CA PRO A 10 13.51 5.31 0.46
C PRO A 10 14.38 4.28 -0.28
N TYR A 11 14.06 3.01 -0.10
CA TYR A 11 14.67 1.94 -0.89
C TYR A 11 14.14 2.03 -2.33
N GLN A 12 15.05 1.85 -3.29
CA GLN A 12 14.74 1.81 -4.71
C GLN A 12 15.21 0.46 -5.25
N SER A 13 14.27 -0.31 -5.79
CA SER A 13 14.50 -1.61 -6.43
C SER A 13 15.08 -1.46 -7.86
N GLY A 14 14.85 -0.31 -8.52
CA GLY A 14 15.23 -0.07 -9.90
C GLY A 14 14.18 -0.49 -10.93
N ALA A 15 13.12 -1.21 -10.52
CA ALA A 15 12.04 -1.67 -11.38
C ALA A 15 10.81 -0.73 -11.40
N GLU A 16 10.81 0.34 -10.60
CA GLU A 16 9.66 1.22 -10.39
C GLU A 16 9.16 1.84 -11.69
N ILE A 17 10.07 2.43 -12.47
CA ILE A 17 9.73 3.11 -13.73
C ILE A 17 9.16 2.13 -14.75
N GLU A 18 9.68 0.91 -14.79
CA GLU A 18 9.23 -0.11 -15.73
C GLU A 18 7.82 -0.61 -15.37
N TYR A 19 7.52 -0.85 -14.10
CA TYR A 19 6.16 -1.22 -13.69
C TYR A 19 5.15 -0.08 -13.86
N LEU A 20 5.56 1.17 -13.62
CA LEU A 20 4.72 2.33 -13.91
C LEU A 20 4.39 2.43 -15.41
N ARG A 21 5.40 2.24 -16.28
CA ARG A 21 5.21 2.22 -17.74
C ARG A 21 4.22 1.13 -18.15
N GLN A 22 4.37 -0.10 -17.64
CA GLN A 22 3.46 -1.20 -17.91
C GLN A 22 2.01 -0.88 -17.48
N ALA A 23 1.82 -0.25 -16.32
CA ALA A 23 0.50 0.14 -15.84
C ALA A 23 -0.16 1.19 -16.75
N MET A 24 0.62 2.18 -17.20
CA MET A 24 0.16 3.22 -18.12
C MET A 24 -0.21 2.65 -19.49
N GLU A 25 0.61 1.76 -20.04
CA GLU A 25 0.35 1.12 -21.34
C GLU A 25 -0.87 0.20 -21.31
N ALA A 26 -1.11 -0.47 -20.17
CA ALA A 26 -2.31 -1.27 -19.97
C ALA A 26 -3.59 -0.42 -19.76
N GLY A 27 -3.47 0.91 -19.64
CA GLY A 27 -4.58 1.81 -19.32
C GLY A 27 -5.17 1.62 -17.91
N ALA A 28 -4.48 0.87 -17.04
CA ALA A 28 -4.97 0.45 -15.73
C ALA A 28 -4.26 1.23 -14.60
N ILE A 29 -4.49 2.55 -14.56
CA ILE A 29 -3.87 3.48 -13.59
C ILE A 29 -4.72 3.73 -12.33
N GLY A 30 -5.97 3.27 -12.33
CA GLY A 30 -6.87 3.37 -11.18
C GLY A 30 -6.60 2.30 -10.12
N GLY A 31 -7.40 2.34 -9.04
CA GLY A 31 -7.44 1.27 -8.04
C GLY A 31 -7.85 -0.07 -8.65
N ASP A 32 -7.57 -1.15 -7.93
CA ASP A 32 -7.89 -2.54 -8.31
C ASP A 32 -7.34 -2.97 -9.68
N GLY A 33 -6.28 -2.30 -10.15
CA GLY A 33 -5.53 -2.69 -11.34
C GLY A 33 -4.73 -3.98 -11.17
N ALA A 34 -4.05 -4.40 -12.24
CA ALA A 34 -3.23 -5.61 -12.22
C ALA A 34 -2.12 -5.56 -11.16
N PHE A 35 -1.48 -4.40 -10.98
CA PHE A 35 -0.44 -4.22 -9.97
C PHE A 35 -1.00 -4.17 -8.54
N CYS A 36 -2.23 -3.67 -8.34
CA CYS A 36 -2.90 -3.74 -7.05
C CYS A 36 -3.10 -5.20 -6.64
N ARG A 37 -3.74 -6.01 -7.50
CA ARG A 37 -3.96 -7.45 -7.25
C ARG A 37 -2.66 -8.23 -7.01
N ARG A 38 -1.61 -7.93 -7.78
CA ARG A 38 -0.29 -8.55 -7.57
C ARG A 38 0.30 -8.20 -6.20
N SER A 39 0.13 -6.96 -5.76
CA SER A 39 0.63 -6.49 -4.47
C SER A 39 -0.19 -7.06 -3.31
N GLU A 40 -1.51 -7.17 -3.47
CA GLU A 40 -2.41 -7.84 -2.51
C GLU A 40 -2.02 -9.30 -2.34
N LEU A 41 -1.85 -10.05 -3.43
CA LEU A 41 -1.43 -11.46 -3.37
C LEU A 41 -0.08 -11.61 -2.67
N LEU A 42 0.91 -10.82 -3.09
CA LEU A 42 2.25 -10.85 -2.49
C LEU A 42 2.19 -10.58 -0.98
N LEU A 43 1.43 -9.57 -0.56
CA LEU A 43 1.30 -9.22 0.86
C LEU A 43 0.52 -10.29 1.63
N SER A 44 -0.54 -10.85 1.07
CA SER A 44 -1.28 -11.95 1.71
C SER A 44 -0.37 -13.15 1.97
N GLU A 45 0.46 -13.53 1.00
CA GLU A 45 1.43 -14.62 1.15
C GLU A 45 2.51 -14.31 2.18
N LEU A 46 3.08 -13.09 2.15
CA LEU A 46 4.14 -12.68 3.08
C LEU A 46 3.66 -12.55 4.52
N LEU A 47 2.43 -12.08 4.72
CA LEU A 47 1.87 -11.79 6.04
C LEU A 47 1.03 -12.96 6.58
N GLY A 48 0.70 -13.95 5.75
CA GLY A 48 -0.25 -15.01 6.10
C GLY A 48 -1.68 -14.49 6.30
N ALA A 49 -2.02 -13.36 5.69
CA ALA A 49 -3.33 -12.74 5.82
C ALA A 49 -4.33 -13.39 4.84
N GLU A 50 -5.57 -13.64 5.29
CA GLU A 50 -6.63 -14.17 4.43
C GLU A 50 -6.98 -13.20 3.29
N LYS A 51 -6.95 -11.90 3.58
CA LYS A 51 -7.26 -10.84 2.62
C LYS A 51 -6.46 -9.59 2.90
N VAL A 52 -5.92 -9.00 1.83
CA VAL A 52 -5.27 -7.68 1.84
C VAL A 52 -6.08 -6.75 0.94
N LEU A 53 -6.27 -5.52 1.41
CA LEU A 53 -6.91 -4.44 0.67
C LEU A 53 -5.95 -3.25 0.64
N LEU A 54 -5.60 -2.78 -0.55
CA LEU A 54 -4.74 -1.60 -0.67
C LEU A 54 -5.55 -0.32 -0.46
N THR A 55 -5.03 0.56 0.39
CA THR A 55 -5.55 1.91 0.59
C THR A 55 -4.51 2.94 0.16
N THR A 56 -4.93 4.20 0.01
CA THR A 56 -4.02 5.29 -0.38
C THR A 56 -3.16 5.82 0.76
N SER A 57 -3.43 5.42 2.01
CA SER A 57 -2.60 5.73 3.19
C SER A 57 -2.91 4.80 4.37
N CYS A 58 -2.00 4.71 5.32
CA CYS A 58 -2.24 3.98 6.58
C CYS A 58 -3.39 4.60 7.39
N THR A 59 -3.55 5.93 7.36
CA THR A 59 -4.69 6.62 7.97
C THR A 59 -6.02 6.12 7.40
N HIS A 60 -6.16 6.06 6.07
CA HIS A 60 -7.37 5.51 5.45
C HIS A 60 -7.59 4.03 5.78
N ALA A 61 -6.52 3.24 5.95
CA ALA A 61 -6.66 1.86 6.39
C ALA A 61 -7.25 1.77 7.80
N LEU A 62 -6.78 2.62 8.73
CA LEU A 62 -7.30 2.68 10.10
C LEU A 62 -8.73 3.22 10.15
N GLU A 63 -9.05 4.25 9.37
CA GLU A 63 -10.42 4.76 9.25
C GLU A 63 -11.38 3.70 8.70
N MET A 64 -10.97 3.00 7.63
CA MET A 64 -11.74 1.89 7.07
C MET A 64 -11.92 0.75 8.08
N ALA A 65 -10.89 0.42 8.86
CA ALA A 65 -10.99 -0.58 9.91
C ALA A 65 -11.96 -0.16 11.02
N GLY A 66 -11.91 1.10 11.46
CA GLY A 66 -12.85 1.65 12.44
C GLY A 66 -14.30 1.61 11.94
N LEU A 67 -14.54 1.97 10.68
CA LEU A 67 -15.85 1.85 10.04
C LEU A 67 -16.32 0.40 9.95
N LEU A 68 -15.43 -0.54 9.60
CA LEU A 68 -15.75 -1.96 9.50
C LEU A 68 -16.10 -2.58 10.85
N LEU A 69 -15.41 -2.15 11.92
CA LEU A 69 -15.69 -2.56 13.29
C LEU A 69 -16.91 -1.85 13.91
N ASP A 70 -17.51 -0.92 13.17
CA ASP A 70 -18.67 -0.11 13.58
C ASP A 70 -18.44 0.65 14.90
N ILE A 71 -17.24 1.21 15.10
CA ILE A 71 -16.88 1.97 16.31
C ILE A 71 -17.79 3.19 16.48
N GLN A 72 -18.40 3.32 17.66
CA GLN A 72 -19.36 4.37 18.00
C GLN A 72 -18.82 5.37 19.04
N PRO A 73 -19.42 6.57 19.15
CA PRO A 73 -19.14 7.49 20.25
C PRO A 73 -19.39 6.83 21.61
N GLY A 74 -18.35 6.79 22.45
CA GLY A 74 -18.39 6.16 23.77
C GLY A 74 -17.68 4.81 23.83
N ASP A 75 -17.32 4.21 22.69
CA ASP A 75 -16.48 3.02 22.64
C ASP A 75 -15.02 3.36 22.98
N GLU A 76 -14.32 2.42 23.62
CA GLU A 76 -12.89 2.51 23.92
C GLU A 76 -12.10 1.55 23.00
N VAL A 77 -11.00 2.06 22.42
CA VAL A 77 -10.12 1.35 21.46
C VAL A 77 -8.66 1.46 21.89
#